data_AF-A0A7X7CEM5-F1
#
_entry.id   AF-A0A7X7CEM5-F1
#
_cell.length_a   1.000
_cell.length_b   1.000
_cell.length_c   1.000
_cell.angle_alpha   90.00
_cell.angle_beta   90.00
_cell.angle_gamma   90.00
#
_symmetry.space_group_name_H-M   'P 1'
#
loop_
_entity.id
_entity.type
_entity.pdbx_description
1 polymer ?
#
loop_
_entity_poly.entity_id
_entity_poly.type
_entity_poly.pdbx_seq_one_letter_code
_entity_poly.pdbx_strand_id
1 'polypeptide(L)'
;MNRSFRTAIFAAAAAATLGLAACSTPSEEGTPLPTVQETVAPGTEATTPAGTPTAGTEGQTGQTDAGASDDVAAHEQELLEAIAAAEAAVPGARAFDLDREENGNKYEIDVTDGVTVTELDVVGGVATITDTGDLDSDDRAEFEAATVTIQEAIGIALAENPGVVHEIELDDDDDSVNVRWEFEVRQDGSGVEFWVDAVTGQLGR
;
A
#
# COMPACT_ATOMS: atom_id res chain seq x y z
N MET A 1 -17.53 6.81 -18.68
CA MET A 1 -17.23 7.88 -17.70
C MET A 1 -15.86 8.41 -18.09
N ASN A 2 -15.66 9.72 -18.16
CA ASN A 2 -14.33 10.29 -18.43
C ASN A 2 -13.64 10.47 -17.08
N ARG A 3 -12.65 9.63 -16.75
CA ARG A 3 -11.76 9.88 -15.61
C ARG A 3 -10.88 11.09 -15.96
N SER A 4 -10.85 12.07 -15.06
CA SER A 4 -10.12 13.34 -15.24
C SER A 4 -8.66 13.11 -14.88
N PHE A 5 -7.78 13.02 -15.88
CA PHE A 5 -6.37 13.32 -15.67
C PHE A 5 -6.27 14.76 -15.14
N ARG A 6 -5.78 14.93 -13.90
CA ARG A 6 -5.57 16.25 -13.31
C ARG A 6 -4.40 16.91 -14.03
N THR A 7 -4.69 17.59 -15.14
CA THR A 7 -3.75 18.53 -15.75
C THR A 7 -3.50 19.69 -14.78
N ALA A 8 -2.42 19.61 -14.00
CA ALA A 8 -1.97 20.70 -13.15
C ALA A 8 -1.59 21.91 -14.03
N ILE A 9 -2.49 22.90 -14.09
CA ILE A 9 -2.20 24.20 -14.69
C ILE A 9 -1.30 24.96 -13.71
N PHE A 10 0.01 24.77 -13.80
CA PHE A 10 0.97 25.59 -13.07
C PHE A 10 1.00 27.01 -13.64
N ALA A 11 0.34 27.93 -12.93
CA ALA A 11 0.50 29.35 -13.14
C ALA A 11 1.92 29.77 -12.72
N ALA A 12 2.79 29.96 -13.71
CA ALA A 12 4.14 30.49 -13.52
C ALA A 12 4.10 31.93 -12.96
N ALA A 13 4.29 32.09 -11.65
CA ALA A 13 4.55 33.37 -11.01
C ALA A 13 6.05 33.50 -10.72
N ALA A 14 6.76 34.17 -11.62
CA ALA A 14 8.15 34.55 -11.43
C ALA A 14 8.28 35.66 -10.37
N ALA A 15 8.97 35.36 -9.27
CA ALA A 15 9.45 36.38 -8.33
C ALA A 15 10.88 36.05 -7.87
N ALA A 16 11.87 36.53 -8.63
CA ALA A 16 13.26 36.47 -8.27
C ALA A 16 13.61 37.60 -7.29
N THR A 17 14.03 37.27 -6.08
CA THR A 17 14.82 38.18 -5.23
C THR A 17 16.07 37.48 -4.75
N LEU A 18 17.21 37.92 -5.31
CA LEU A 18 18.56 37.51 -4.93
C LEU A 18 19.01 38.31 -3.71
N GLY A 19 19.50 37.61 -2.69
CA GLY A 19 20.40 38.20 -1.73
C GLY A 19 20.67 37.26 -0.56
N LEU A 20 21.90 36.73 -0.49
CA LEU A 20 22.69 36.52 0.74
C LEU A 20 24.00 35.82 0.35
N ALA A 21 25.07 36.60 0.27
CA ALA A 21 26.44 36.09 0.29
C ALA A 21 26.88 36.00 1.75
N ALA A 22 27.09 34.79 2.25
CA ALA A 22 27.78 34.53 3.50
C ALA A 22 28.72 33.34 3.31
N CYS A 23 29.95 33.63 2.89
CA CYS A 23 31.07 32.71 3.02
C CYS A 23 31.60 32.77 4.46
N SER A 24 31.70 31.63 5.14
CA SER A 24 32.88 31.31 5.96
C SER A 24 32.84 29.85 6.44
N THR A 25 33.67 29.02 5.81
CA THR A 25 34.17 27.77 6.37
C THR A 25 35.29 28.06 7.38
N PRO A 26 35.44 27.19 8.39
CA PRO A 26 36.71 26.49 8.48
C PRO A 26 36.58 24.99 8.78
N SER A 27 37.50 24.25 8.16
CA SER A 27 37.94 22.90 8.50
C SER A 27 38.47 22.80 9.93
N GLU A 28 38.37 21.62 10.54
CA GLU A 28 39.43 20.87 11.27
C GLU A 28 38.78 19.54 11.73
N GLU A 29 39.12 18.41 11.12
CA GLU A 29 40.07 17.40 11.65
C GLU A 29 39.86 16.98 13.11
N GLY A 30 39.52 15.70 13.30
CA GLY A 30 39.46 15.05 14.62
C GLY A 30 38.92 13.62 14.57
N THR A 31 39.73 12.67 14.10
CA THR A 31 39.58 11.23 14.40
C THR A 31 40.39 10.87 15.65
N PRO A 32 40.25 9.68 16.25
CA PRO A 32 39.05 9.04 16.80
C PRO A 32 39.29 8.62 18.28
N LEU A 33 38.26 8.20 19.01
CA LEU A 33 38.40 7.49 20.29
C LEU A 33 37.39 6.34 20.38
N PRO A 34 37.83 5.08 20.53
CA PRO A 34 36.97 3.96 20.92
C PRO A 34 37.16 3.63 22.40
N THR A 35 36.08 3.50 23.18
CA THR A 35 36.06 3.14 24.63
C THR A 35 34.60 3.27 25.10
N VAL A 36 33.89 2.34 25.74
CA VAL A 36 34.13 0.98 26.25
C VAL A 36 32.77 0.25 26.21
N GLN A 37 32.83 -1.07 26.11
CA GLN A 37 31.75 -2.00 26.41
C GLN A 37 31.22 -1.79 27.84
N GLU A 38 29.90 -1.84 28.02
CA GLU A 38 29.30 -2.16 29.31
C GLU A 38 28.53 -3.48 29.16
N THR A 39 28.99 -4.48 29.90
CA THR A 39 28.39 -5.82 30.05
C THR A 39 28.17 -6.03 31.54
N VAL A 40 26.91 -6.14 31.95
CA VAL A 40 26.36 -6.86 33.12
C VAL A 40 24.84 -6.64 33.09
N ALA A 41 23.91 -7.53 33.44
CA ALA A 41 23.82 -8.96 33.76
C ALA A 41 22.30 -9.26 33.82
N PRO A 42 21.84 -10.53 33.79
CA PRO A 42 20.42 -10.86 33.69
C PRO A 42 19.73 -10.84 35.07
N GLY A 43 18.58 -10.16 35.13
CA GLY A 43 17.66 -10.22 36.28
C GLY A 43 16.60 -11.29 36.05
N THR A 44 16.79 -12.47 36.66
CA THR A 44 15.73 -13.45 36.87
C THR A 44 14.90 -13.02 38.07
N GLU A 45 13.64 -12.67 37.85
CA GLU A 45 12.62 -12.71 38.91
C GLU A 45 11.46 -13.58 38.46
N ALA A 46 11.42 -14.78 39.03
CA ALA A 46 10.23 -15.61 39.09
C ALA A 46 9.31 -15.03 40.17
N THR A 47 8.05 -14.77 39.84
CA THR A 47 6.96 -14.72 40.82
C THR A 47 5.67 -15.17 40.17
N THR A 48 5.22 -16.37 40.54
CA THR A 48 3.81 -16.79 40.43
C THR A 48 3.13 -16.40 41.74
N PRO A 49 1.88 -15.91 41.70
CA PRO A 49 0.84 -16.75 42.27
C PRO A 49 -0.45 -16.79 41.44
N ALA A 50 -1.14 -17.90 41.64
CA ALA A 50 -2.41 -18.26 41.06
C ALA A 50 -3.52 -17.22 41.31
N GLY A 51 -4.27 -16.91 40.25
CA GLY A 51 -5.60 -16.31 40.32
C GLY A 51 -6.47 -17.01 39.29
N THR A 52 -7.38 -17.85 39.76
CA THR A 52 -8.43 -18.48 38.96
C THR A 52 -9.50 -17.45 38.62
N PRO A 53 -9.83 -17.17 37.35
CA PRO A 53 -11.10 -16.60 36.99
C PRO A 53 -12.08 -17.74 36.65
N THR A 54 -13.03 -17.97 37.55
CA THR A 54 -14.32 -18.55 37.18
C THR A 54 -15.10 -17.45 36.46
N ALA A 55 -15.25 -17.60 35.15
CA ALA A 55 -16.30 -16.99 34.35
C ALA A 55 -16.87 -18.15 33.51
N GLY A 56 -18.09 -18.60 33.77
CA GLY A 56 -19.26 -17.92 33.22
C GLY A 56 -19.50 -18.48 31.82
N THR A 57 -19.96 -19.74 31.75
CA THR A 57 -20.51 -20.30 30.51
C THR A 57 -21.88 -19.66 30.30
N GLU A 58 -21.87 -18.44 29.76
CA GLU A 58 -23.01 -17.91 29.04
C GLU A 58 -22.80 -18.25 27.57
N GLY A 59 -23.75 -18.99 27.02
CA GLY A 59 -23.74 -19.38 25.62
C GLY A 59 -23.78 -18.15 24.74
N GLN A 60 -22.74 -17.97 23.94
CA GLN A 60 -22.81 -17.18 22.74
C GLN A 60 -22.84 -18.16 21.57
N THR A 61 -23.93 -18.11 20.84
CA THR A 61 -24.19 -18.83 19.60
C THR A 61 -23.12 -18.47 18.58
N GLY A 62 -22.01 -19.21 18.57
CA GLY A 62 -21.01 -19.20 17.50
C GLY A 62 -21.60 -19.88 16.28
N GLN A 63 -22.23 -19.09 15.41
CA GLN A 63 -22.72 -19.57 14.13
C GLN A 63 -22.85 -18.38 13.16
N THR A 64 -21.74 -17.99 12.50
CA THR A 64 -21.73 -17.37 11.13
C THR A 64 -20.33 -17.12 10.52
N ASP A 65 -19.21 -17.27 11.23
CA ASP A 65 -17.92 -16.71 10.73
C ASP A 65 -17.15 -17.54 9.68
N ALA A 66 -17.41 -18.85 9.58
CA ALA A 66 -16.64 -19.70 8.66
C ALA A 66 -16.88 -19.35 7.18
N GLY A 67 -18.10 -18.97 6.81
CA GLY A 67 -18.44 -18.63 5.42
C GLY A 67 -17.88 -17.29 4.97
N ALA A 68 -17.87 -16.29 5.85
CA ALA A 68 -17.30 -14.97 5.54
C ALA A 68 -15.78 -15.03 5.34
N SER A 69 -15.10 -15.88 6.13
CA SER A 69 -13.65 -16.10 5.96
C SER A 69 -13.32 -16.80 4.64
N ASP A 70 -14.13 -17.78 4.23
CA ASP A 70 -13.96 -18.47 2.95
C ASP A 70 -14.20 -17.52 1.76
N ASP A 71 -15.18 -16.62 1.87
CA ASP A 71 -15.48 -15.61 0.84
C ASP A 71 -14.34 -14.58 0.70
N VAL A 72 -13.75 -14.12 1.82
CA VAL A 72 -12.58 -13.21 1.80
C VAL A 72 -11.38 -13.91 1.15
N ALA A 73 -11.09 -15.15 1.51
CA ALA A 73 -9.98 -15.89 0.92
C ALA A 73 -10.18 -16.17 -0.59
N ALA A 74 -11.42 -16.45 -1.00
CA ALA A 74 -11.75 -16.59 -2.42
C ALA A 74 -11.57 -15.28 -3.19
N HIS A 75 -11.96 -14.16 -2.57
CA HIS A 75 -11.79 -12.83 -3.17
C HIS A 75 -10.32 -12.40 -3.24
N GLU A 76 -9.53 -12.63 -2.19
CA GLU A 76 -8.08 -12.40 -2.21
C GLU A 76 -7.42 -13.18 -3.35
N GLN A 77 -7.75 -14.47 -3.49
CA GLN A 77 -7.24 -15.30 -4.58
C GLN A 77 -7.63 -14.75 -5.96
N GLU A 78 -8.88 -14.28 -6.12
CA GLU A 78 -9.36 -13.68 -7.36
C GLU A 78 -8.57 -12.42 -7.74
N LEU A 79 -8.30 -11.52 -6.78
CA LEU A 79 -7.47 -10.32 -6.99
C LEU A 79 -6.05 -10.70 -7.42
N LEU A 80 -5.42 -11.63 -6.71
CA LEU A 80 -4.06 -12.07 -7.01
C LEU A 80 -3.96 -12.71 -8.41
N GLU A 81 -4.98 -13.46 -8.83
CA GLU A 81 -5.05 -14.01 -10.18
C GLU A 81 -5.25 -12.93 -11.24
N ALA A 82 -6.06 -11.90 -10.96
CA ALA A 82 -6.28 -10.78 -11.87
C ALA A 82 -5.00 -9.96 -12.07
N ILE A 83 -4.30 -9.63 -10.98
CA ILE A 83 -3.00 -8.93 -11.02
C ILE A 83 -1.97 -9.75 -11.78
N ALA A 84 -1.87 -11.05 -11.49
CA ALA A 84 -0.94 -11.94 -12.20
C ALA A 84 -1.25 -12.02 -13.70
N ALA A 85 -2.52 -12.01 -14.10
CA ALA A 85 -2.93 -11.99 -15.50
C ALA A 85 -2.53 -10.67 -16.20
N ALA A 86 -2.70 -9.53 -15.52
CA ALA A 86 -2.31 -8.22 -16.03
C ALA A 86 -0.79 -8.12 -16.21
N GLU A 87 0.00 -8.46 -15.18
CA GLU A 87 1.47 -8.46 -15.24
C GLU A 87 2.01 -9.44 -16.29
N ALA A 88 1.36 -10.60 -16.48
CA ALA A 88 1.75 -11.56 -17.51
C ALA A 88 1.49 -11.05 -18.94
N ALA A 89 0.50 -10.17 -19.13
CA ALA A 89 0.19 -9.57 -20.42
C ALA A 89 1.23 -8.51 -20.85
N VAL A 90 1.93 -7.90 -19.88
CA VAL A 90 2.96 -6.87 -20.10
C VAL A 90 4.27 -7.28 -19.42
N PRO A 91 5.13 -8.08 -20.08
CA PRO A 91 6.33 -8.62 -19.44
C PRO A 91 7.27 -7.54 -18.90
N GLY A 92 7.54 -7.59 -17.60
CA GLY A 92 8.42 -6.64 -16.91
C GLY A 92 7.68 -5.47 -16.26
N ALA A 93 6.37 -5.33 -16.49
CA ALA A 93 5.53 -4.40 -15.76
C ALA A 93 5.04 -4.99 -14.44
N ARG A 94 4.71 -4.12 -13.49
CA ARG A 94 4.07 -4.44 -12.21
C ARG A 94 2.80 -3.62 -12.06
N ALA A 95 1.78 -4.20 -11.43
CA ALA A 95 0.56 -3.45 -11.12
C ALA A 95 0.80 -2.38 -10.05
N PHE A 96 0.19 -1.22 -10.22
CA PHE A 96 0.23 -0.10 -9.27
C PHE A 96 -1.12 0.57 -9.03
N ASP A 97 -2.14 0.24 -9.83
CA ASP A 97 -3.54 0.59 -9.60
C ASP A 97 -4.41 -0.64 -9.90
N LEU A 98 -5.45 -0.85 -9.10
CA LEU A 98 -6.52 -1.81 -9.37
C LEU A 98 -7.87 -1.25 -8.95
N ASP A 99 -8.81 -1.28 -9.88
CA ASP A 99 -10.19 -0.85 -9.73
C ASP A 99 -11.17 -1.97 -10.04
N ARG A 100 -12.10 -2.26 -9.12
CA ARG A 100 -13.15 -3.25 -9.30
C ARG A 100 -14.44 -2.58 -9.74
N GLU A 101 -14.95 -2.98 -10.90
CA GLU A 101 -16.27 -2.54 -11.36
C GLU A 101 -17.37 -2.89 -10.34
N GLU A 102 -18.39 -2.04 -10.25
CA GLU A 102 -19.49 -2.16 -9.28
C GLU A 102 -20.27 -3.47 -9.38
N ASN A 103 -20.34 -4.05 -10.59
CA ASN A 103 -21.00 -5.34 -10.81
C ASN A 103 -20.11 -6.55 -10.42
N GLY A 104 -18.83 -6.30 -10.12
CA GLY A 104 -17.85 -7.28 -9.70
C GLY A 104 -17.35 -8.25 -10.75
N ASN A 105 -17.53 -7.95 -12.04
CA ASN A 105 -17.17 -8.89 -13.12
C ASN A 105 -15.89 -8.53 -13.87
N LYS A 106 -15.29 -7.38 -13.55
CA LYS A 106 -14.14 -6.81 -14.24
C LYS A 106 -13.26 -6.07 -13.23
N TYR A 107 -11.96 -6.25 -13.36
CA TYR A 107 -10.96 -5.36 -12.79
C TYR A 107 -10.38 -4.51 -13.92
N GLU A 108 -10.20 -3.21 -13.67
CA GLU A 108 -9.34 -2.32 -14.44
C GLU A 108 -8.02 -2.27 -13.66
N ILE A 109 -6.91 -2.61 -14.29
CA ILE A 109 -5.60 -2.72 -13.63
C ILE A 109 -4.57 -1.97 -14.47
N ASP A 110 -3.89 -1.02 -13.84
CA ASP A 110 -2.76 -0.34 -14.47
C ASP A 110 -1.46 -1.00 -14.06
N VAL A 111 -0.67 -1.34 -15.06
CA VAL A 111 0.68 -1.88 -14.90
C VAL A 111 1.70 -0.95 -15.53
N THR A 112 2.87 -0.86 -14.91
CA THR A 112 3.97 -0.04 -15.44
C THR A 112 5.30 -0.77 -15.39
N ASP A 113 6.12 -0.58 -16.42
CA ASP A 113 7.54 -0.97 -16.47
C ASP A 113 8.46 0.12 -15.89
N GLY A 114 7.85 1.11 -15.24
CA GLY A 114 8.49 2.32 -14.77
C GLY A 114 8.64 3.38 -15.85
N VAL A 115 8.17 3.17 -17.10
CA VAL A 115 8.20 4.17 -18.18
C VAL A 115 6.83 4.39 -18.80
N THR A 116 6.11 3.32 -19.09
CA THR A 116 4.82 3.33 -19.75
C THR A 116 3.77 2.74 -18.82
N VAL A 117 2.66 3.45 -18.64
CA VAL A 117 1.45 2.88 -18.03
C VAL A 117 0.68 2.12 -19.12
N THR A 118 0.24 0.91 -18.80
CA THR A 118 -0.68 0.12 -19.62
C THR A 118 -1.89 -0.20 -18.78
N GLU A 119 -3.06 0.24 -19.23
CA GLU A 119 -4.36 -0.06 -18.61
C GLU A 119 -4.89 -1.37 -19.19
N LEU A 120 -5.35 -2.28 -18.32
CA LEU A 120 -5.91 -3.58 -18.70
C LEU A 120 -7.25 -3.84 -18.04
N ASP A 121 -8.23 -4.24 -18.85
CA ASP A 121 -9.44 -4.90 -18.38
C ASP A 121 -9.15 -6.39 -18.13
N VAL A 122 -9.40 -6.88 -16.92
CA VAL A 122 -9.31 -8.29 -16.55
C VAL A 122 -10.70 -8.85 -16.24
N VAL A 123 -11.15 -9.79 -17.07
CA VAL A 123 -12.44 -10.48 -16.92
C VAL A 123 -12.22 -11.98 -16.88
N GLY A 124 -12.56 -12.62 -15.76
CA GLY A 124 -12.40 -14.07 -15.59
C GLY A 124 -10.96 -14.55 -15.78
N GLY A 125 -9.99 -13.77 -15.32
CA GLY A 125 -8.55 -14.05 -15.44
C GLY A 125 -7.95 -13.80 -16.83
N VAL A 126 -8.71 -13.18 -17.74
CA VAL A 126 -8.22 -12.81 -19.07
C VAL A 126 -8.01 -11.30 -19.12
N ALA A 127 -6.75 -10.88 -19.25
CA ALA A 127 -6.37 -9.48 -19.40
C ALA A 127 -6.45 -9.01 -20.86
N THR A 128 -7.00 -7.82 -21.06
CA THR A 128 -7.11 -7.13 -22.35
C THR A 128 -6.60 -5.71 -22.20
N ILE A 129 -5.57 -5.33 -22.95
CA ILE A 129 -5.05 -3.96 -22.96
C ILE A 129 -6.13 -3.03 -23.53
N THR A 130 -6.48 -1.98 -22.77
CA THR A 130 -7.48 -0.97 -23.15
C THR A 130 -6.83 0.34 -23.56
N ASP A 131 -5.77 0.75 -22.86
CA ASP A 131 -5.00 1.97 -23.17
C ASP A 131 -3.51 1.82 -22.82
N THR A 132 -2.70 2.73 -23.35
CA THR A 132 -1.28 2.88 -23.03
C THR A 132 -0.90 4.35 -23.00
N GLY A 133 -0.14 4.76 -21.99
CA GLY A 133 0.31 6.14 -21.81
C GLY A 133 1.75 6.24 -21.31
N ASP A 134 2.28 7.46 -21.31
CA ASP A 134 3.54 7.74 -20.62
C ASP A 134 3.24 7.83 -19.11
N LEU A 135 4.04 7.15 -18.29
CA LEU A 135 3.98 7.31 -16.84
C LEU A 135 4.55 8.68 -16.47
N ASP A 136 3.82 9.46 -15.68
CA ASP A 136 4.27 10.79 -15.32
C ASP A 136 5.47 10.78 -14.35
N SER A 137 5.93 11.95 -13.92
CA SER A 137 7.12 12.02 -13.07
C SER A 137 6.87 11.62 -11.63
N ASP A 138 5.64 11.84 -11.16
CA ASP A 138 5.26 11.71 -9.76
C ASP A 138 4.88 10.24 -9.52
N ASP A 139 4.01 9.67 -10.37
CA ASP A 139 3.70 8.23 -10.39
C ASP A 139 4.98 7.36 -10.49
N ARG A 140 5.95 7.83 -11.29
CA ARG A 140 7.24 7.15 -11.44
C ARG A 140 8.06 7.19 -10.17
N ALA A 141 8.07 8.32 -9.47
CA ALA A 141 8.81 8.45 -8.22
C ALA A 141 8.20 7.56 -7.14
N GLU A 142 6.86 7.50 -7.05
CA GLU A 142 6.13 6.60 -6.16
C GLU A 142 6.41 5.13 -6.48
N PHE A 143 6.27 4.74 -7.76
CA PHE A 143 6.54 3.39 -8.22
C PHE A 143 7.99 2.95 -7.95
N GLU A 144 8.97 3.84 -8.14
CA GLU A 144 10.38 3.57 -7.83
C GLU A 144 10.66 3.50 -6.33
N ALA A 145 9.90 4.22 -5.51
CA ALA A 145 10.03 4.22 -4.05
C ALA A 145 9.37 2.98 -3.40
N ALA A 146 8.33 2.42 -4.01
CA ALA A 146 7.56 1.30 -3.47
C ALA A 146 8.36 -0.02 -3.46
N THR A 147 8.64 -0.53 -2.26
CA THR A 147 9.28 -1.84 -2.06
C THR A 147 8.30 -2.94 -1.69
N VAL A 148 7.17 -2.60 -1.09
CA VAL A 148 6.04 -3.50 -0.85
C VAL A 148 5.23 -3.56 -2.13
N THR A 149 4.97 -4.76 -2.65
CA THR A 149 4.14 -4.91 -3.86
C THR A 149 2.65 -4.84 -3.54
N ILE A 150 1.82 -4.56 -4.54
CA ILE A 150 0.36 -4.59 -4.40
C ILE A 150 -0.14 -5.94 -3.83
N GLN A 151 0.47 -7.05 -4.25
CA GLN A 151 0.14 -8.39 -3.75
C GLN A 151 0.46 -8.56 -2.26
N GLU A 152 1.60 -8.02 -1.80
CA GLU A 152 1.95 -8.02 -0.37
C GLU A 152 1.03 -7.11 0.44
N ALA A 153 0.69 -5.94 -0.12
CA ALA A 153 -0.22 -4.98 0.49
C ALA A 153 -1.63 -5.55 0.65
N ILE A 154 -2.15 -6.28 -0.35
CA ILE A 154 -3.45 -6.99 -0.27
C ILE A 154 -3.47 -7.96 0.92
N GLY A 155 -2.41 -8.75 1.08
CA GLY A 155 -2.32 -9.71 2.19
C GLY A 155 -2.30 -9.02 3.56
N ILE A 156 -1.62 -7.88 3.68
CA ILE A 156 -1.62 -7.07 4.91
C ILE A 156 -3.00 -6.46 5.16
N ALA A 157 -3.59 -5.87 4.12
CA ALA A 157 -4.87 -5.18 4.16
C ALA A 157 -6.01 -6.12 4.60
N LEU A 158 -6.15 -7.28 3.96
CA LEU A 158 -7.23 -8.23 4.22
C LEU A 158 -7.05 -9.03 5.50
N ALA A 159 -5.82 -9.16 6.01
CA ALA A 159 -5.58 -9.75 7.33
C ALA A 159 -6.13 -8.87 8.47
N GLU A 160 -6.01 -7.54 8.34
CA GLU A 160 -6.43 -6.59 9.37
C GLU A 160 -7.87 -6.08 9.15
N ASN A 161 -8.28 -5.90 7.88
CA ASN A 161 -9.61 -5.42 7.50
C ASN A 161 -10.26 -6.37 6.47
N PRO A 162 -10.84 -7.51 6.91
CA PRO A 162 -11.45 -8.47 6.00
C PRO A 162 -12.67 -7.89 5.28
N GLY A 163 -12.73 -8.05 3.95
CA GLY A 163 -13.85 -7.60 3.13
C GLY A 163 -13.60 -7.77 1.64
N VAL A 164 -14.39 -7.06 0.83
CA VAL A 164 -14.23 -7.01 -0.63
C VAL A 164 -13.46 -5.74 -0.99
N VAL A 165 -12.28 -5.90 -1.59
CA VAL A 165 -11.50 -4.78 -2.09
C VAL A 165 -12.15 -4.25 -3.36
N HIS A 166 -12.34 -2.93 -3.40
CA HIS A 166 -12.91 -2.21 -4.52
C HIS A 166 -11.89 -1.39 -5.28
N GLU A 167 -10.92 -0.81 -4.59
CA GLU A 167 -9.90 0.07 -5.18
C GLU A 167 -8.59 -0.15 -4.42
N ILE A 168 -7.48 -0.15 -5.16
CA ILE A 168 -6.12 -0.14 -4.64
C ILE A 168 -5.30 0.82 -5.49
N GLU A 169 -4.74 1.87 -4.90
CA GLU A 169 -3.94 2.87 -5.63
C GLU A 169 -2.58 3.04 -4.93
N LEU A 170 -1.49 3.07 -5.70
CA LEU A 170 -0.20 3.53 -5.21
C LEU A 170 -0.16 5.05 -5.33
N ASP A 171 -0.08 5.74 -4.21
CA ASP A 171 -0.11 7.21 -4.19
C ASP A 171 0.85 7.73 -3.10
N ASP A 172 1.28 8.98 -3.22
CA ASP A 172 1.71 9.79 -2.09
C ASP A 172 0.70 10.92 -1.90
N ASP A 173 -0.06 10.90 -0.79
CA ASP A 173 -0.95 12.03 -0.43
C ASP A 173 -0.21 13.33 -0.73
N ASP A 174 -0.81 14.26 -1.47
CA ASP A 174 -0.27 15.51 -2.06
C ASP A 174 0.62 16.37 -1.11
N ASP A 175 0.81 15.97 0.16
CA ASP A 175 1.64 16.57 1.19
C ASP A 175 2.51 15.61 2.07
N SER A 176 2.54 14.30 1.78
CA SER A 176 3.16 13.27 2.61
C SER A 176 4.45 12.71 2.01
N VAL A 177 5.42 12.40 2.87
CA VAL A 177 6.75 11.91 2.47
C VAL A 177 6.75 10.39 2.22
N ASN A 178 5.57 9.76 2.27
CA ASN A 178 5.41 8.32 2.42
C ASN A 178 4.45 7.79 1.35
N VAL A 179 5.01 7.25 0.27
CA VAL A 179 4.28 6.44 -0.70
C VAL A 179 3.53 5.30 0.02
N ARG A 180 2.28 5.09 -0.35
CA ARG A 180 1.37 4.14 0.31
C ARG A 180 0.45 3.49 -0.71
N TRP A 181 0.02 2.28 -0.38
CA TRP A 181 -1.11 1.61 -1.05
C TRP A 181 -2.38 2.04 -0.34
N GLU A 182 -3.23 2.82 -1.00
CA GLU A 182 -4.56 3.15 -0.52
C GLU A 182 -5.53 2.02 -0.86
N PHE A 183 -6.48 1.73 0.02
CA PHE A 183 -7.46 0.66 -0.16
C PHE A 183 -8.86 1.19 0.12
N GLU A 184 -9.82 0.92 -0.78
CA GLU A 184 -11.25 0.92 -0.45
C GLU A 184 -11.71 -0.53 -0.24
N VAL A 185 -12.11 -0.88 0.98
CA VAL A 185 -12.68 -2.20 1.30
C VAL A 185 -14.13 -2.07 1.74
N ARG A 186 -15.03 -2.82 1.11
CA ARG A 186 -16.46 -2.85 1.45
C ARG A 186 -16.83 -4.09 2.25
N GLN A 187 -17.57 -3.87 3.34
CA GLN A 187 -18.18 -4.90 4.17
C GLN A 187 -19.62 -4.52 4.48
N ASP A 188 -20.57 -5.45 4.29
CA ASP A 188 -22.00 -5.27 4.63
C ASP A 188 -22.66 -3.98 4.09
N GLY A 189 -22.17 -3.47 2.96
CA GLY A 189 -22.69 -2.26 2.30
C GLY A 189 -22.08 -0.94 2.80
N SER A 190 -21.04 -0.96 3.63
CA SER A 190 -20.22 0.21 4.00
C SER A 190 -18.79 0.04 3.47
N GLY A 191 -18.22 1.10 2.91
CA GLY A 191 -16.80 1.19 2.56
C GLY A 191 -15.96 1.71 3.73
N VAL A 192 -14.73 1.21 3.84
CA VAL A 192 -13.69 1.73 4.72
C VAL A 192 -12.46 1.99 3.86
N GLU A 193 -11.94 3.21 3.96
CA GLU A 193 -10.65 3.60 3.40
C GLU A 193 -9.57 3.48 4.47
N PHE A 194 -8.41 2.96 4.07
CA PHE A 194 -7.19 2.85 4.88
C PHE A 194 -6.00 2.67 3.94
N TRP A 195 -4.78 2.65 4.47
CA TRP A 195 -3.59 2.49 3.64
C TRP A 195 -2.55 1.56 4.26
N VAL A 196 -1.65 1.04 3.42
CA VAL A 196 -0.46 0.27 3.79
C VAL A 196 0.76 1.03 3.27
N ASP A 197 1.69 1.40 4.15
CA ASP A 197 2.93 2.07 3.77
C ASP A 197 3.70 1.21 2.75
N ALA A 198 3.97 1.76 1.57
CA ALA A 198 4.51 0.98 0.45
C ALA A 198 6.01 0.69 0.59
N VAL A 199 6.65 1.13 1.67
CA VAL A 199 8.05 0.84 2.00
C VAL A 199 8.16 -0.14 3.17
N THR A 200 7.36 0.06 4.21
CA THR A 200 7.47 -0.63 5.49
C THR A 200 6.40 -1.70 5.71
N GLY A 201 5.30 -1.67 4.94
CA GLY A 201 4.16 -2.55 5.11
C GLY A 201 3.33 -2.23 6.36
N GLN A 202 3.51 -1.05 6.95
CA GLN A 202 2.74 -0.63 8.12
C GLN A 202 1.35 -0.17 7.71
N LEU A 203 0.32 -0.72 8.37
CA LEU A 203 -1.06 -0.27 8.19
C LEU A 203 -1.27 1.10 8.85
N GLY A 204 -1.95 1.99 8.14
CA GLY A 204 -2.39 3.30 8.62
C GLY A 204 -3.83 3.61 8.22
N ARG A 205 -4.37 4.71 8.76
CA ARG A 205 -5.76 5.14 8.59
C ARG A 205 -5.87 6.66 8.76
#